data_AF-A0A1G2QKC3-F1
#
_entry.id   AF-A0A1G2QKC3-F1
#
_cell.length_a   1.000
_cell.length_b   1.000
_cell.length_c   1.000
_cell.angle_alpha   90.00
_cell.angle_beta   90.00
_cell.angle_gamma   90.00
#
_symmetry.space_group_name_H-M   'P 1'
#
loop_
_entity.id
_entity.type
_entity.pdbx_description
1 polymer ?
#
loop_
_entity_poly.entity_id
_entity_poly.type
_entity_poly.pdbx_seq_one_letter_code
_entity_poly.pdbx_strand_id
1 'polypeptide(L)'
;MSSLITKITFGAVIVILLSVGGGLIWYTLFYEPAEPAEPIIATSTEPLFPIGEGLGETVVGTSTATSTLGVISTGGGVRAWELASNPIAGFGIFGGATSTTVVAVDKSTGHVYRMNIASGTVDKLSNSTMVGIQEAYVGETKSNYYIISRYEGNSGAQTYIQTIKKSVTASTNVEVGTFISDSIVSIALSPKKDRYATVVRGKMGGILYITDFASGKKRELFRSPLNEWNVSWPSEGTLALETKGSSQARGVLLLINSQTGASTRAMGNIPGLTALIHPNASQFVFAESRDKSGFNLFLYTIKTGDITPLSFQVPPTSCMWSKKIANTLYCSVPDALPTAEFPDSWYRGEVSTETKIWKFNVKTGESDILWNPRLAGGTRGEALSLNLDSGETLLFYIEKSSQTLWSLRLTDL
;
A
#
# COMPACT_ATOMS: atom_id res chain seq x y z
N MET A 1 -44.65 53.32 33.96
CA MET A 1 -44.24 52.03 33.36
C MET A 1 -44.62 51.89 31.88
N SER A 2 -45.76 52.42 31.42
CA SER A 2 -46.21 52.36 30.01
C SER A 2 -45.29 53.05 28.99
N SER A 3 -44.77 54.25 29.28
CA SER A 3 -43.94 55.05 28.34
C SER A 3 -42.58 54.41 27.99
N LEU A 4 -41.99 53.63 28.89
CA LEU A 4 -40.68 53.01 28.68
C LEU A 4 -40.78 51.79 27.73
N ILE A 5 -41.85 51.01 27.87
CA ILE A 5 -42.10 49.81 27.04
C ILE A 5 -42.40 50.22 25.60
N THR A 6 -43.14 51.31 25.39
CA THR A 6 -43.43 51.85 24.04
C THR A 6 -42.18 52.35 23.33
N LYS A 7 -41.22 52.96 24.04
CA LYS A 7 -39.96 53.42 23.45
C LYS A 7 -39.04 52.26 23.07
N ILE A 8 -38.98 51.21 23.89
CA ILE A 8 -38.17 50.01 23.62
C ILE A 8 -38.74 49.23 22.43
N THR A 9 -40.06 49.06 22.35
CA THR A 9 -40.70 48.38 21.21
C THR A 9 -40.51 49.14 19.91
N PHE A 10 -40.62 50.48 19.92
CA PHE A 10 -40.39 51.28 18.72
C PHE A 10 -38.93 51.22 18.24
N GLY A 11 -37.96 51.23 19.17
CA GLY A 11 -36.55 51.05 18.85
C GLY A 11 -36.23 49.69 18.24
N ALA A 12 -36.81 48.61 18.78
CA ALA A 12 -36.62 47.26 18.25
C ALA A 12 -37.15 47.09 16.82
N VAL A 13 -38.31 47.69 16.52
CA VAL A 13 -38.90 47.65 15.17
C VAL A 13 -38.02 48.36 14.14
N ILE A 14 -37.42 49.50 14.50
CA ILE A 14 -36.50 50.24 13.60
C ILE A 14 -35.24 49.42 13.31
N VAL A 15 -34.67 48.76 14.32
CA VAL A 15 -33.47 47.92 14.13
C VAL A 15 -33.75 46.73 13.22
N ILE A 16 -34.92 46.11 13.34
CA ILE A 16 -35.35 45.01 12.46
C ILE A 16 -35.56 45.50 11.03
N LEU A 17 -36.17 46.68 10.85
CA LEU A 17 -36.35 47.25 9.51
C LEU A 17 -35.01 47.60 8.84
N LEU A 18 -34.04 48.10 9.60
CA LEU A 18 -32.70 48.40 9.10
C LEU A 18 -31.90 47.15 8.76
N SER A 19 -32.02 46.07 9.54
CA SER A 19 -31.33 44.80 9.24
C SER A 19 -31.91 44.09 8.04
N VAL A 20 -33.23 44.08 7.88
CA VAL A 20 -33.90 43.52 6.69
C VAL A 20 -33.60 44.35 5.45
N GLY A 21 -33.65 45.69 5.54
CA GLY A 21 -33.28 46.58 4.45
C GLY A 21 -31.82 46.44 4.02
N GLY A 22 -30.90 46.36 4.99
CA GLY A 22 -29.48 46.14 4.73
C GLY A 22 -29.19 44.78 4.10
N GLY A 23 -29.88 43.72 4.55
CA GLY A 23 -29.76 42.38 3.97
C GLY A 23 -30.26 42.31 2.53
N LEU A 24 -31.36 42.99 2.21
CA LEU A 24 -31.88 43.09 0.84
C LEU A 24 -30.95 43.87 -0.07
N ILE A 25 -30.42 45.01 0.37
CA ILE A 25 -29.47 45.81 -0.43
C ILE A 25 -28.19 45.02 -0.69
N TRP A 26 -27.65 44.34 0.33
CA TRP A 26 -26.47 43.50 0.19
C TRP A 26 -26.72 42.34 -0.80
N TYR A 27 -27.86 41.67 -0.70
CA TYR A 27 -28.25 40.62 -1.64
C TYR A 27 -28.34 41.16 -3.08
N THR A 28 -28.93 42.33 -3.30
CA THR A 28 -29.04 42.89 -4.66
C THR A 28 -27.72 43.38 -5.25
N LEU A 29 -26.77 43.81 -4.44
CA LEU A 29 -25.49 44.37 -4.92
C LEU A 29 -24.39 43.33 -5.08
N PHE A 30 -24.45 42.20 -4.37
CA PHE A 30 -23.36 41.21 -4.32
C PHE A 30 -23.78 39.80 -4.73
N TYR A 31 -25.03 39.59 -5.16
CA TYR A 31 -25.45 38.29 -5.69
C TYR A 31 -25.15 38.22 -7.20
N GLU A 32 -24.04 37.57 -7.53
CA GLU A 32 -23.75 37.13 -8.89
C GLU A 32 -24.31 35.70 -9.09
N PRO A 33 -25.36 35.52 -9.92
CA PRO A 33 -25.83 34.17 -10.26
C PRO A 33 -24.76 33.44 -11.07
N ALA A 34 -24.47 32.19 -10.70
CA ALA A 34 -23.62 31.32 -11.51
C ALA A 34 -24.22 31.17 -12.92
N GLU A 35 -23.40 31.38 -13.95
CA GLU A 35 -23.83 31.15 -15.33
C GLU A 35 -24.28 29.70 -15.50
N PRO A 36 -25.43 29.46 -16.17
CA PRO A 36 -25.83 28.10 -16.50
C PRO A 36 -24.80 27.53 -17.48
N ALA A 37 -24.25 26.35 -17.14
CA ALA A 37 -23.37 25.63 -18.04
C ALA A 37 -24.06 25.40 -19.39
N GLU A 38 -23.44 25.86 -20.47
CA GLU A 38 -23.91 25.58 -21.82
C GLU A 38 -23.97 24.06 -22.05
N PRO A 39 -25.01 23.55 -22.74
CA PRO A 39 -25.04 22.14 -23.14
C PRO A 39 -23.97 21.91 -24.20
N ILE A 40 -22.92 21.17 -23.84
CA ILE A 40 -21.93 20.68 -24.80
C ILE A 40 -22.63 19.66 -25.71
N ILE A 41 -22.98 20.08 -26.93
CA ILE A 41 -23.29 19.18 -28.03
C ILE A 41 -21.95 18.60 -28.48
N ALA A 42 -21.63 17.39 -28.03
CA ALA A 42 -20.48 16.64 -28.50
C ALA A 42 -20.77 16.09 -29.91
N THR A 43 -20.54 16.92 -30.92
CA THR A 43 -20.37 16.49 -32.31
C THR A 43 -18.93 16.76 -32.75
N SER A 44 -18.04 15.83 -32.43
CA SER A 44 -16.94 15.41 -33.30
C SER A 44 -16.31 14.13 -32.75
N THR A 45 -16.56 13.02 -33.45
CA THR A 45 -15.71 11.84 -33.40
C THR A 45 -14.48 12.12 -34.25
N GLU A 46 -13.43 12.66 -33.65
CA GLU A 46 -12.08 12.61 -34.23
C GLU A 46 -11.37 11.40 -33.59
N PRO A 47 -10.88 10.43 -34.39
CA PRO A 47 -10.27 9.21 -33.86
C PRO A 47 -8.90 9.53 -33.25
N LEU A 48 -8.72 9.14 -31.99
CA LEU A 48 -7.41 8.93 -31.40
C LEU A 48 -6.75 7.74 -32.14
N PHE A 49 -5.64 8.04 -32.82
CA PHE A 49 -4.66 7.16 -33.47
C PHE A 49 -4.82 6.86 -34.98
N PRO A 50 -3.75 7.04 -35.79
CA PRO A 50 -3.70 6.57 -37.16
C PRO A 50 -3.39 5.07 -37.15
N ILE A 51 -4.41 4.24 -37.30
CA ILE A 51 -4.25 2.82 -37.61
C ILE A 51 -4.21 2.71 -39.13
N GLY A 52 -3.10 2.19 -39.65
CA GLY A 52 -2.95 1.92 -41.08
C GLY A 52 -4.03 0.98 -41.59
N GLU A 53 -4.71 1.39 -42.66
CA GLU A 53 -5.68 0.56 -43.37
C GLU A 53 -5.01 -0.70 -43.92
N GLY A 54 -5.50 -1.85 -43.47
CA GLY A 54 -5.24 -3.16 -44.02
C GLY A 54 -6.53 -3.98 -43.92
N LEU A 55 -7.19 -4.12 -45.07
CA LEU A 55 -8.48 -4.74 -45.35
C LEU A 55 -8.82 -6.01 -44.53
N GLY A 56 -9.97 -5.95 -43.85
CA GLY A 56 -11.05 -6.96 -43.87
C GLY A 56 -10.76 -8.41 -43.50
N GLU A 57 -11.14 -8.79 -42.27
CA GLU A 57 -11.85 -10.06 -42.01
C GLU A 57 -12.61 -9.96 -40.67
N THR A 58 -13.93 -10.15 -40.73
CA THR A 58 -14.81 -10.28 -39.56
C THR A 58 -14.51 -11.59 -38.84
N VAL A 59 -13.73 -11.53 -37.76
CA VAL A 59 -13.63 -12.61 -36.78
C VAL A 59 -14.50 -12.27 -35.58
N VAL A 60 -15.65 -12.95 -35.46
CA VAL A 60 -16.39 -13.04 -34.20
C VAL A 60 -15.55 -13.89 -33.25
N GLY A 61 -14.60 -13.26 -32.58
CA GLY A 61 -13.76 -13.88 -31.57
C GLY A 61 -14.42 -13.75 -30.21
N THR A 62 -15.01 -14.84 -29.72
CA THR A 62 -15.29 -15.02 -28.29
C THR A 62 -13.97 -14.91 -27.54
N SER A 63 -13.69 -13.77 -26.90
CA SER A 63 -12.45 -13.58 -26.14
C SER A 63 -12.52 -14.36 -24.83
N THR A 64 -12.27 -15.66 -24.90
CA THR A 64 -11.80 -16.42 -23.75
C THR A 64 -10.36 -15.97 -23.54
N ALA A 65 -10.15 -14.95 -22.71
CA ALA A 65 -8.83 -14.60 -22.23
C ALA A 65 -8.36 -15.77 -21.34
N THR A 66 -7.68 -16.73 -21.96
CA THR A 66 -6.99 -17.81 -21.25
C THR A 66 -5.82 -17.18 -20.52
N SER A 67 -6.02 -16.81 -19.25
CA SER A 67 -4.93 -16.51 -18.33
C SER A 67 -4.11 -17.79 -18.15
N THR A 68 -2.91 -17.85 -18.69
CA THR A 68 -1.92 -18.88 -18.33
C THR A 68 -1.38 -18.57 -16.94
N LEU A 69 -2.19 -18.82 -15.92
CA LEU A 69 -1.71 -18.95 -14.55
C LEU A 69 -0.90 -20.24 -14.47
N GLY A 70 0.35 -20.12 -14.00
CA GLY A 70 1.32 -21.20 -13.97
C GLY A 70 0.78 -22.46 -13.30
N VAL A 71 1.08 -23.60 -13.91
CA VAL A 71 0.82 -24.93 -13.36
C VAL A 71 1.45 -25.02 -11.97
N ILE A 72 0.64 -25.32 -10.95
CA ILE A 72 1.14 -25.72 -9.63
C ILE A 72 1.75 -27.11 -9.81
N SER A 73 3.05 -27.14 -10.10
CA SER A 73 3.81 -28.39 -10.19
C SER A 73 4.11 -28.88 -8.78
N THR A 74 3.24 -29.71 -8.23
CA THR A 74 3.55 -30.55 -7.07
C THR A 74 4.44 -31.71 -7.52
N GLY A 75 5.71 -31.42 -7.82
CA GLY A 75 6.73 -32.39 -8.22
C GLY A 75 8.06 -32.14 -7.51
N GLY A 76 8.70 -33.21 -7.03
CA GLY A 76 9.83 -33.19 -6.09
C GLY A 76 10.98 -32.25 -6.44
N GLY A 77 11.48 -31.53 -5.42
CA GLY A 77 12.72 -30.74 -5.46
C GLY A 77 12.55 -29.24 -5.73
N VAL A 78 11.44 -28.79 -6.31
CA VAL A 78 11.21 -27.38 -6.62
C VAL A 78 10.65 -26.65 -5.40
N ARG A 79 11.44 -25.74 -4.80
CA ARG A 79 11.03 -24.96 -3.62
C ARG A 79 10.23 -23.70 -3.95
N ALA A 80 10.35 -23.13 -5.15
CA ALA A 80 9.65 -21.91 -5.54
C ALA A 80 8.78 -22.09 -6.78
N TRP A 81 7.60 -21.46 -6.79
CA TRP A 81 6.61 -21.57 -7.85
C TRP A 81 6.05 -20.20 -8.21
N GLU A 82 5.97 -19.93 -9.50
CA GLU A 82 5.27 -18.79 -10.06
C GLU A 82 3.75 -19.01 -9.93
N LEU A 83 3.06 -18.10 -9.25
CA LEU A 83 1.62 -18.15 -9.05
C LEU A 83 0.86 -17.39 -10.14
N ALA A 84 1.47 -16.33 -10.66
CA ALA A 84 0.86 -15.46 -11.66
C ALA A 84 1.93 -14.90 -12.61
N SER A 85 1.77 -15.20 -13.90
CA SER A 85 2.67 -14.77 -14.98
C SER A 85 2.38 -13.37 -15.51
N ASN A 86 1.21 -12.85 -15.17
CA ASN A 86 0.83 -11.47 -15.40
C ASN A 86 1.46 -10.55 -14.32
N PRO A 87 1.85 -9.32 -14.68
CA PRO A 87 2.31 -8.32 -13.72
C PRO A 87 1.29 -8.08 -12.60
N ILE A 88 1.72 -8.12 -11.34
CA ILE A 88 0.89 -7.96 -10.16
C ILE A 88 1.17 -6.62 -9.48
N ALA A 89 0.13 -5.81 -9.25
CA ALA A 89 0.22 -4.54 -8.55
C ALA A 89 0.33 -4.70 -7.03
N GLY A 90 -0.17 -5.82 -6.50
CA GLY A 90 -0.16 -6.13 -5.10
C GLY A 90 -0.99 -7.37 -4.78
N PHE A 91 -0.81 -7.91 -3.58
CA PHE A 91 -1.49 -9.12 -3.15
C PHE A 91 -1.73 -9.15 -1.63
N GLY A 92 -2.67 -10.00 -1.21
CA GLY A 92 -2.95 -10.31 0.18
C GLY A 92 -3.03 -11.82 0.41
N ILE A 93 -2.39 -12.29 1.47
CA ILE A 93 -2.48 -13.68 1.94
C ILE A 93 -3.52 -13.79 3.06
N PHE A 94 -4.36 -14.82 2.98
CA PHE A 94 -5.47 -15.10 3.90
C PHE A 94 -5.58 -16.58 4.21
N GLY A 95 -6.33 -16.88 5.28
CA GLY A 95 -6.57 -18.25 5.75
C GLY A 95 -5.61 -18.73 6.83
N GLY A 96 -5.78 -19.99 7.23
CA GLY A 96 -5.00 -20.65 8.28
C GLY A 96 -3.78 -21.39 7.76
N ALA A 97 -3.02 -21.99 8.67
CA ALA A 97 -1.79 -22.73 8.37
C ALA A 97 -1.96 -23.88 7.37
N THR A 98 -3.18 -24.40 7.20
CA THR A 98 -3.51 -25.51 6.29
C THR A 98 -4.30 -25.06 5.05
N SER A 99 -4.71 -23.79 4.98
CA SER A 99 -5.63 -23.28 3.95
C SER A 99 -5.22 -21.89 3.47
N THR A 100 -4.08 -21.81 2.78
CA THR A 100 -3.54 -20.53 2.29
C THR A 100 -4.26 -20.11 1.01
N THR A 101 -4.84 -18.91 1.05
CA THR A 101 -5.46 -18.25 -0.11
C THR A 101 -4.73 -16.95 -0.40
N VAL A 102 -4.39 -16.71 -1.66
CA VAL A 102 -3.77 -15.47 -2.12
C VAL A 102 -4.76 -14.73 -3.00
N VAL A 103 -5.02 -13.46 -2.68
CA VAL A 103 -5.77 -12.56 -3.56
C VAL A 103 -4.80 -11.57 -4.16
N ALA A 104 -4.69 -11.54 -5.48
CA ALA A 104 -3.76 -10.68 -6.21
C ALA A 104 -4.51 -9.78 -7.20
N VAL A 105 -3.96 -8.61 -7.44
CA VAL A 105 -4.49 -7.62 -8.39
C VAL A 105 -3.55 -7.54 -9.57
N ASP A 106 -4.06 -7.86 -10.74
CA ASP A 106 -3.36 -7.69 -12.01
C ASP A 106 -3.10 -6.21 -12.27
N LYS A 107 -1.86 -5.88 -12.58
CA LYS A 107 -1.39 -4.51 -12.75
C LYS A 107 -1.94 -3.85 -14.02
N SER A 108 -2.04 -4.63 -15.09
CA SER A 108 -2.39 -4.13 -16.42
C SER A 108 -3.89 -3.94 -16.61
N THR A 109 -4.70 -4.83 -16.03
CA THR A 109 -6.15 -4.92 -16.24
C THR A 109 -6.94 -4.55 -14.99
N GLY A 110 -6.31 -4.56 -13.82
CA GLY A 110 -7.00 -4.40 -12.54
C GLY A 110 -7.87 -5.58 -12.15
N HIS A 111 -7.82 -6.69 -12.89
CA HIS A 111 -8.55 -7.89 -12.54
C HIS A 111 -8.02 -8.49 -11.24
N VAL A 112 -8.95 -8.89 -10.37
CA VAL A 112 -8.64 -9.46 -9.07
C VAL A 112 -8.80 -10.96 -9.16
N TYR A 113 -7.75 -11.68 -8.78
CA TYR A 113 -7.72 -13.15 -8.79
C TYR A 113 -7.57 -13.69 -7.39
N ARG A 114 -8.24 -14.81 -7.10
CA ARG A 114 -8.07 -15.61 -5.89
C ARG A 114 -7.44 -16.94 -6.25
N MET A 115 -6.31 -17.23 -5.64
CA MET A 115 -5.56 -18.47 -5.80
C MET A 115 -5.62 -19.26 -4.49
N ASN A 116 -6.11 -20.50 -4.55
CA ASN A 116 -6.04 -21.43 -3.43
C ASN A 116 -4.80 -22.31 -3.60
N ILE A 117 -3.85 -22.23 -2.66
CA ILE A 117 -2.56 -22.91 -2.80
C ILE A 117 -2.69 -24.43 -2.61
N ALA A 118 -3.65 -24.89 -1.79
CA ALA A 118 -3.83 -26.30 -1.50
C ALA A 118 -4.52 -27.06 -2.66
N SER A 119 -5.57 -26.48 -3.25
CA SER A 119 -6.28 -27.08 -4.39
C SER A 119 -5.67 -26.70 -5.75
N GLY A 120 -4.88 -25.65 -5.78
CA GLY A 120 -4.32 -25.07 -6.99
C GLY A 120 -5.32 -24.40 -7.93
N THR A 121 -6.50 -24.06 -7.42
CA THR A 121 -7.56 -23.41 -8.20
C THR A 121 -7.35 -21.90 -8.22
N VAL A 122 -7.64 -21.28 -9.36
CA VAL A 122 -7.63 -19.83 -9.50
C VAL A 122 -8.98 -19.33 -10.00
N ASP A 123 -9.57 -18.41 -9.26
CA ASP A 123 -10.85 -17.78 -9.58
C ASP A 123 -10.63 -16.30 -9.90
N LYS A 124 -11.17 -15.82 -11.01
CA LYS A 124 -11.31 -14.38 -11.25
C LYS A 124 -12.50 -13.85 -10.43
N LEU A 125 -12.25 -12.85 -9.59
CA LEU A 125 -13.24 -12.28 -8.67
C LEU A 125 -13.90 -10.99 -9.18
N SER A 126 -13.16 -10.15 -9.90
CA SER A 126 -13.68 -8.87 -10.39
C SER A 126 -14.19 -8.96 -11.82
N ASN A 127 -15.17 -8.11 -12.14
CA ASN A 127 -15.69 -7.97 -13.50
C ASN A 127 -15.36 -6.61 -14.11
N SER A 128 -14.94 -5.64 -13.29
CA SER A 128 -14.46 -4.35 -13.76
C SER A 128 -13.01 -4.42 -14.25
N THR A 129 -12.68 -3.55 -15.20
CA THR A 129 -11.31 -3.37 -15.70
C THR A 129 -10.84 -1.98 -15.27
N MET A 130 -9.69 -1.92 -14.60
CA MET A 130 -9.02 -0.67 -14.22
C MET A 130 -7.55 -0.77 -14.63
N VAL A 131 -7.20 -0.06 -15.68
CA VAL A 131 -5.90 -0.16 -16.34
C VAL A 131 -4.86 0.70 -15.63
N GLY A 132 -3.61 0.25 -15.60
CA GLY A 132 -2.48 1.07 -15.18
C GLY A 132 -2.32 1.22 -13.66
N ILE A 133 -2.81 0.25 -12.89
CA ILE A 133 -2.60 0.21 -11.44
C ILE A 133 -1.09 0.14 -11.16
N GLN A 134 -0.59 0.95 -10.23
CA GLN A 134 0.81 0.93 -9.82
C GLN A 134 1.01 0.13 -8.54
N GLU A 135 0.09 0.25 -7.60
CA GLU A 135 0.13 -0.42 -6.30
C GLU A 135 -1.27 -0.91 -5.91
N ALA A 136 -1.34 -2.05 -5.22
CA ALA A 136 -2.59 -2.52 -4.66
C ALA A 136 -2.42 -3.09 -3.24
N TYR A 137 -3.43 -2.88 -2.40
CA TYR A 137 -3.52 -3.41 -1.04
C TYR A 137 -4.80 -4.21 -0.90
N VAL A 138 -4.69 -5.42 -0.33
CA VAL A 138 -5.82 -6.33 -0.20
C VAL A 138 -6.14 -6.59 1.27
N GLY A 139 -7.28 -6.08 1.70
CA GLY A 139 -7.89 -6.28 3.01
C GLY A 139 -9.04 -7.29 2.98
N GLU A 140 -9.50 -7.70 4.16
CA GLU A 140 -10.67 -8.58 4.27
C GLU A 140 -11.54 -8.29 5.49
N THR A 141 -12.81 -8.65 5.36
CA THR A 141 -13.74 -8.90 6.46
C THR A 141 -14.20 -10.35 6.37
N LYS A 142 -15.15 -10.77 7.20
CA LYS A 142 -15.70 -12.14 7.14
C LYS A 142 -16.26 -12.49 5.75
N SER A 143 -16.92 -11.55 5.08
CA SER A 143 -17.68 -11.83 3.85
C SER A 143 -17.08 -11.21 2.58
N ASN A 144 -16.23 -10.19 2.71
CA ASN A 144 -15.74 -9.41 1.57
C ASN A 144 -14.21 -9.26 1.59
N TYR A 145 -13.62 -9.17 0.41
CA TYR A 145 -12.31 -8.56 0.18
C TYR A 145 -12.48 -7.07 -0.11
N TYR A 146 -11.50 -6.28 0.30
CA TYR A 146 -11.40 -4.85 0.00
C TYR A 146 -10.10 -4.60 -0.73
N ILE A 147 -10.19 -4.05 -1.93
CA ILE A 147 -9.02 -3.79 -2.78
C ILE A 147 -8.84 -2.29 -2.87
N ILE A 148 -7.71 -1.81 -2.36
CA ILE A 148 -7.29 -0.41 -2.52
C ILE A 148 -6.25 -0.40 -3.63
N SER A 149 -6.56 0.29 -4.73
CA SER A 149 -5.69 0.39 -5.90
C SER A 149 -5.24 1.83 -6.08
N ARG A 150 -3.96 2.03 -6.36
CA ARG A 150 -3.38 3.34 -6.69
C ARG A 150 -2.90 3.33 -8.12
N TYR A 151 -3.18 4.40 -8.85
CA TYR A 151 -2.75 4.57 -10.24
C TYR A 151 -2.49 6.05 -10.53
N GLU A 152 -1.80 6.33 -11.63
CA GLU A 152 -1.52 7.70 -12.06
C GLU A 152 -2.68 8.21 -12.92
N GLY A 153 -3.38 9.24 -12.46
CA GLY A 153 -4.42 9.94 -13.22
C GLY A 153 -3.91 11.27 -13.79
N ASN A 154 -4.77 11.97 -14.53
CA ASN A 154 -4.41 13.25 -15.17
C ASN A 154 -4.00 14.35 -14.16
N SER A 155 -4.53 14.30 -12.93
CA SER A 155 -4.26 15.26 -11.86
C SER A 155 -3.29 14.72 -10.79
N GLY A 156 -2.58 13.64 -11.08
CA GLY A 156 -1.67 12.96 -10.16
C GLY A 156 -2.18 11.59 -9.68
N ALA A 157 -1.54 11.06 -8.65
CA ALA A 157 -1.88 9.78 -8.05
C ALA A 157 -3.34 9.76 -7.53
N GLN A 158 -4.13 8.80 -8.02
CA GLN A 158 -5.50 8.56 -7.58
C GLN A 158 -5.58 7.25 -6.79
N THR A 159 -6.53 7.17 -5.86
CA THR A 159 -6.77 5.97 -5.07
C THR A 159 -8.22 5.55 -5.17
N TYR A 160 -8.44 4.30 -5.57
CA TYR A 160 -9.76 3.68 -5.68
C TYR A 160 -9.88 2.54 -4.69
N ILE A 161 -11.01 2.45 -4.00
CA ILE A 161 -11.33 1.30 -3.14
C ILE A 161 -12.56 0.58 -3.66
N GLN A 162 -12.45 -0.73 -3.82
CA GLN A 162 -13.57 -1.60 -4.21
C GLN A 162 -13.79 -2.73 -3.20
N THR A 163 -15.06 -3.12 -3.05
CA THR A 163 -15.50 -4.24 -2.23
C THR A 163 -15.94 -5.39 -3.12
N ILE A 164 -15.41 -6.59 -2.85
CA ILE A 164 -15.71 -7.81 -3.61
C ILE A 164 -16.15 -8.90 -2.63
N LYS A 165 -17.28 -9.56 -2.90
CA LYS A 165 -17.74 -10.69 -2.08
C LYS A 165 -16.78 -11.88 -2.21
N LYS A 166 -16.49 -12.56 -1.10
CA LYS A 166 -15.64 -13.77 -1.11
C LYS A 166 -16.33 -14.96 -1.79
N SER A 167 -17.64 -15.10 -1.62
CA SER A 167 -18.40 -16.16 -2.28
C SER A 167 -18.74 -15.75 -3.71
N VAL A 168 -18.09 -16.39 -4.67
CA VAL A 168 -18.40 -16.22 -6.10
C VAL A 168 -19.54 -17.18 -6.43
N THR A 169 -20.71 -16.64 -6.75
CA THR A 169 -21.77 -17.36 -7.47
C THR A 169 -21.95 -16.60 -8.79
N ALA A 170 -22.02 -17.32 -9.91
CA ALA A 170 -21.86 -16.79 -11.27
C ALA A 170 -22.80 -15.63 -11.68
N SER A 171 -23.76 -15.24 -10.83
CA SER A 171 -24.78 -14.22 -11.11
C SER A 171 -24.82 -13.03 -10.11
N THR A 172 -23.93 -12.95 -9.10
CA THR A 172 -24.06 -11.92 -8.04
C THR A 172 -22.75 -11.27 -7.55
N ASN A 173 -21.73 -11.15 -8.41
CA ASN A 173 -20.55 -10.34 -8.09
C ASN A 173 -20.94 -8.86 -8.09
N VAL A 174 -21.51 -8.40 -6.98
CA VAL A 174 -21.76 -6.98 -6.74
C VAL A 174 -20.45 -6.36 -6.31
N GLU A 175 -19.77 -5.77 -7.29
CA GLU A 175 -18.59 -4.96 -7.09
C GLU A 175 -19.04 -3.51 -6.88
N VAL A 176 -18.69 -2.95 -5.73
CA VAL A 176 -18.96 -1.54 -5.43
C VAL A 176 -17.63 -0.89 -5.10
N GLY A 177 -17.30 0.19 -5.79
CA GLY A 177 -16.12 0.96 -5.46
C GLY A 177 -16.32 2.45 -5.58
N THR A 178 -15.36 3.19 -5.04
CA THR A 178 -15.38 4.64 -4.95
C THR A 178 -13.97 5.18 -4.92
N PHE A 179 -13.78 6.40 -5.44
CA PHE A 179 -12.53 7.12 -5.28
C PHE A 179 -12.42 7.69 -3.87
N ILE A 180 -11.24 7.54 -3.29
CA ILE A 180 -10.86 8.19 -2.03
C ILE A 180 -9.79 9.25 -2.31
N SER A 181 -9.70 10.24 -1.42
CA SER A 181 -8.91 11.48 -1.58
C SER A 181 -7.65 11.34 -2.43
N ASP A 182 -7.50 12.23 -3.42
CA ASP A 182 -6.32 12.41 -4.27
C ASP A 182 -5.01 12.72 -3.51
N SER A 183 -5.12 13.17 -2.26
CA SER A 183 -4.01 13.68 -1.48
C SER A 183 -3.36 12.60 -0.59
N ILE A 184 -3.69 11.32 -0.79
CA ILE A 184 -3.09 10.19 -0.06
C ILE A 184 -1.65 9.94 -0.53
N VAL A 185 -0.71 10.00 0.40
CA VAL A 185 0.72 9.79 0.12
C VAL A 185 1.23 8.41 0.50
N SER A 186 0.60 7.77 1.48
CA SER A 186 1.02 6.44 1.96
C SER A 186 -0.14 5.71 2.60
N ILE A 187 -0.15 4.38 2.44
CA ILE A 187 -1.19 3.47 2.91
C ILE A 187 -0.54 2.28 3.62
N ALA A 188 -1.12 1.85 4.74
CA ALA A 188 -0.75 0.60 5.41
C ALA A 188 -1.99 -0.17 5.84
N LEU A 189 -1.98 -1.49 5.65
CA LEU A 189 -3.02 -2.35 6.22
C LEU A 189 -2.68 -2.69 7.67
N SER A 190 -3.71 -2.75 8.52
CA SER A 190 -3.60 -3.36 9.85
C SER A 190 -3.10 -4.81 9.78
N PRO A 191 -2.46 -5.34 10.84
CA PRO A 191 -2.01 -6.74 10.86
C PRO A 191 -3.13 -7.75 10.56
N LYS A 192 -4.35 -7.49 11.03
CA LYS A 192 -5.56 -8.29 10.71
C LYS A 192 -6.13 -8.03 9.32
N LYS A 193 -5.68 -6.98 8.63
CA LYS A 193 -6.14 -6.55 7.31
C LYS A 193 -7.63 -6.20 7.26
N ASP A 194 -8.23 -5.88 8.41
CA ASP A 194 -9.63 -5.45 8.56
C ASP A 194 -9.80 -3.92 8.54
N ARG A 195 -8.68 -3.21 8.66
CA ARG A 195 -8.57 -1.75 8.64
C ARG A 195 -7.36 -1.32 7.82
N TYR A 196 -7.37 -0.07 7.38
CA TYR A 196 -6.24 0.56 6.72
C TYR A 196 -5.96 1.95 7.28
N ALA A 197 -4.70 2.36 7.22
CA ALA A 197 -4.23 3.67 7.59
C ALA A 197 -3.84 4.45 6.33
N THR A 198 -4.10 5.75 6.33
CA THR A 198 -3.71 6.65 5.24
C THR A 198 -3.05 7.88 5.79
N VAL A 199 -1.92 8.27 5.22
CA VAL A 199 -1.36 9.62 5.39
C VAL A 199 -1.85 10.48 4.24
N VAL A 200 -2.45 11.62 4.55
CA VAL A 200 -3.00 12.57 3.59
C VAL A 200 -2.28 13.90 3.72
N ARG A 201 -1.91 14.54 2.61
CA ARG A 201 -1.38 15.91 2.62
C ARG A 201 -2.48 16.88 3.05
N GLY A 202 -2.21 17.70 4.06
CA GLY A 202 -3.10 18.75 4.52
C GLY A 202 -2.48 20.13 4.29
N LYS A 203 -3.30 21.19 4.44
CA LYS A 203 -2.83 22.58 4.25
C LYS A 203 -1.71 22.99 5.21
N MET A 204 -1.66 22.39 6.40
CA MET A 204 -0.71 22.74 7.47
C MET A 204 0.22 21.57 7.85
N GLY A 205 0.29 20.52 7.03
CA GLY A 205 1.01 19.29 7.36
C GLY A 205 0.19 18.03 7.10
N GLY A 206 0.79 16.87 7.34
CA GLY A 206 0.20 15.56 7.07
C GLY A 206 -0.80 15.13 8.15
N ILE A 207 -1.85 14.44 7.74
CA ILE A 207 -2.86 13.88 8.65
C ILE A 207 -2.91 12.37 8.48
N LEU A 208 -2.76 11.64 9.57
CA LEU A 208 -2.89 10.18 9.63
C LEU A 208 -4.32 9.82 10.02
N TYR A 209 -4.97 9.02 9.19
CA TYR A 209 -6.28 8.44 9.45
C TYR A 209 -6.20 6.92 9.60
N ILE A 210 -7.13 6.35 10.35
CA ILE A 210 -7.50 4.94 10.31
C ILE A 210 -8.93 4.82 9.79
N THR A 211 -9.15 3.91 8.85
CA THR A 211 -10.48 3.60 8.33
C THR A 211 -10.77 2.11 8.47
N ASP A 212 -11.98 1.81 8.93
CA ASP A 212 -12.50 0.45 9.06
C ASP A 212 -13.21 0.00 7.79
N PHE A 213 -12.86 -1.18 7.27
CA PHE A 213 -13.43 -1.66 6.01
C PHE A 213 -14.93 -1.98 6.12
N ALA A 214 -15.35 -2.59 7.23
CA ALA A 214 -16.73 -3.06 7.39
C ALA A 214 -17.71 -1.89 7.55
N SER A 215 -17.35 -0.90 8.37
CA SER A 215 -18.21 0.23 8.72
C SER A 215 -17.96 1.48 7.87
N GLY A 216 -16.85 1.54 7.14
CA GLY A 216 -16.41 2.74 6.42
C GLY A 216 -16.04 3.91 7.34
N LYS A 217 -16.04 3.72 8.67
CA LYS A 217 -15.77 4.79 9.62
C LYS A 217 -14.30 5.19 9.53
N LYS A 218 -14.07 6.45 9.17
CA LYS A 218 -12.77 7.11 9.14
C LYS A 218 -12.56 7.90 10.43
N ARG A 219 -11.42 7.70 11.08
CA ARG A 219 -11.01 8.41 12.29
C ARG A 219 -9.64 9.04 12.09
N GLU A 220 -9.53 10.33 12.36
CA GLU A 220 -8.24 11.00 12.47
C GLU A 220 -7.48 10.52 13.70
N LEU A 221 -6.22 10.15 13.53
CA LEU A 221 -5.39 9.63 14.62
C LEU A 221 -4.29 10.61 15.03
N PHE A 222 -3.64 11.28 14.07
CA PHE A 222 -2.47 12.11 14.33
C PHE A 222 -2.31 13.20 13.27
N ARG A 223 -1.78 14.36 13.67
CA ARG A 223 -1.37 15.44 12.77
C ARG A 223 0.12 15.68 12.91
N SER A 224 0.80 15.80 11.77
CA SER A 224 2.23 16.09 11.69
C SER A 224 2.45 17.41 10.99
N PRO A 225 3.48 18.20 11.36
CA PRO A 225 3.90 19.36 10.57
C PRO A 225 4.49 18.95 9.20
N LEU A 226 4.95 17.71 9.04
CA LEU A 226 5.44 17.20 7.76
C LEU A 226 4.30 16.58 6.95
N ASN A 227 4.28 16.85 5.64
CA ASN A 227 3.26 16.35 4.71
C ASN A 227 3.54 14.94 4.18
N GLU A 228 4.78 14.46 4.27
CA GLU A 228 5.19 13.24 3.62
C GLU A 228 5.75 12.25 4.63
N TRP A 229 4.98 11.18 4.86
CA TRP A 229 5.38 10.05 5.70
C TRP A 229 5.08 8.76 4.98
N ASN A 230 5.98 7.80 5.11
CA ASN A 230 5.69 6.39 4.91
C ASN A 230 5.01 5.88 6.19
N VAL A 231 3.82 5.31 6.06
CA VAL A 231 3.14 4.63 7.17
C VAL A 231 3.36 3.13 7.08
N SER A 232 3.62 2.50 8.23
CA SER A 232 3.54 1.05 8.40
C SER A 232 2.73 0.71 9.65
N TRP A 233 2.21 -0.51 9.70
CA TRP A 233 1.35 -0.95 10.80
C TRP A 233 1.82 -2.30 11.37
N PRO A 234 2.94 -2.31 12.11
CA PRO A 234 3.57 -3.55 12.58
C PRO A 234 2.71 -4.34 13.56
N SER A 235 1.89 -3.67 14.38
CA SER A 235 1.06 -4.32 15.41
C SER A 235 -0.30 -3.63 15.56
N GLU A 236 -1.28 -4.35 16.09
CA GLU A 236 -2.65 -3.80 16.26
C GLU A 236 -2.67 -2.53 17.13
N GLY A 237 -1.70 -2.37 18.04
CA GLY A 237 -1.57 -1.23 18.95
C GLY A 237 -0.64 -0.11 18.45
N THR A 238 0.13 -0.32 17.39
CA THR A 238 1.21 0.61 16.99
C THR A 238 1.28 0.78 15.48
N LEU A 239 1.17 2.03 15.02
CA LEU A 239 1.59 2.45 13.69
C LEU A 239 2.98 3.07 13.77
N ALA A 240 3.73 3.01 12.69
CA ALA A 240 4.97 3.75 12.55
C ALA A 240 4.85 4.77 11.41
N LEU A 241 5.35 5.98 11.65
CA LEU A 241 5.52 6.99 10.62
C LEU A 241 7.02 7.24 10.44
N GLU A 242 7.48 7.03 9.22
CA GLU A 242 8.86 7.24 8.80
C GLU A 242 8.92 8.32 7.73
N THR A 243 9.82 9.29 7.86
CA THR A 243 10.09 10.23 6.76
C THR A 243 10.60 9.47 5.54
N LYS A 244 10.27 9.91 4.33
CA LYS A 244 10.86 9.30 3.12
C LYS A 244 12.38 9.39 3.17
N GLY A 245 13.06 8.24 3.19
CA GLY A 245 14.51 8.16 3.31
C GLY A 245 15.22 8.85 2.14
N SER A 246 16.29 9.58 2.44
CA SER A 246 17.24 10.07 1.44
C SER A 246 18.65 10.13 2.05
N SER A 247 19.66 9.71 1.31
CA SER A 247 21.08 9.81 1.66
C SER A 247 21.47 11.24 2.04
N GLN A 248 20.77 12.23 1.48
CA GLN A 248 21.00 13.66 1.66
C GLN A 248 20.16 14.28 2.79
N ALA A 249 19.24 13.52 3.40
CA ALA A 249 18.33 14.01 4.43
C ALA A 249 18.37 13.13 5.69
N ARG A 250 18.28 13.80 6.85
CA ARG A 250 18.24 13.11 8.15
C ARG A 250 16.79 12.79 8.51
N GLY A 251 16.49 11.50 8.52
CA GLY A 251 15.14 10.98 8.73
C GLY A 251 14.71 10.88 10.19
N VAL A 252 13.42 10.61 10.39
CA VAL A 252 12.77 10.43 11.68
C VAL A 252 11.80 9.26 11.63
N LEU A 253 11.77 8.47 12.71
CA LEU A 253 10.80 7.41 12.96
C LEU A 253 9.97 7.74 14.20
N LEU A 254 8.65 7.81 14.02
CA LEU A 254 7.67 7.98 15.08
C LEU A 254 6.87 6.69 15.26
N LEU A 255 6.63 6.30 16.50
CA LEU A 255 5.66 5.26 16.87
C LEU A 255 4.40 5.94 17.38
N ILE A 256 3.26 5.56 16.83
CA ILE A 256 1.95 6.13 17.11
C ILE A 256 1.06 5.04 17.71
N ASN A 257 0.52 5.28 18.90
CA ASN A 257 -0.47 4.39 19.49
C ASN A 257 -1.76 4.41 18.66
N SER A 258 -2.19 3.26 18.18
CA SER A 258 -3.32 3.16 17.23
C SER A 258 -4.67 3.49 17.85
N GLN A 259 -4.80 3.49 19.18
CA GLN A 259 -6.05 3.83 19.88
C GLN A 259 -6.11 5.32 20.24
N THR A 260 -5.04 5.89 20.76
CA THR A 260 -5.03 7.23 21.37
C THR A 260 -4.42 8.31 20.46
N GLY A 261 -3.61 7.92 19.48
CA GLY A 261 -2.84 8.86 18.67
C GLY A 261 -1.60 9.40 19.37
N ALA A 262 -1.33 8.98 20.61
CA ALA A 262 -0.11 9.34 21.32
C ALA A 262 1.13 8.92 20.52
N SER A 263 2.06 9.85 20.34
CA SER A 263 3.25 9.64 19.52
C SER A 263 4.53 9.72 20.34
N THR A 264 5.49 8.87 20.00
CA THR A 264 6.84 8.88 20.56
C THR A 264 7.85 8.84 19.43
N ARG A 265 8.89 9.68 19.49
CA ARG A 265 10.02 9.59 18.56
C ARG A 265 10.89 8.39 18.97
N ALA A 266 10.90 7.34 18.15
CA ALA A 266 11.71 6.16 18.38
C ALA A 266 13.13 6.31 17.84
N MET A 267 13.29 7.05 16.74
CA MET A 267 14.60 7.36 16.16
C MET A 267 14.54 8.68 15.39
N GLY A 268 15.68 9.33 15.24
CA GLY A 268 15.81 10.45 14.32
C GLY A 268 17.25 10.85 14.12
N ASN A 269 17.45 11.83 13.23
CA ASN A 269 18.77 12.35 12.90
C ASN A 269 19.67 11.35 12.14
N ILE A 270 19.06 10.36 11.47
CA ILE A 270 19.76 9.28 10.75
C ILE A 270 19.70 9.55 9.23
N PRO A 271 20.83 9.67 8.52
CA PRO A 271 20.83 9.86 7.07
C PRO A 271 20.24 8.63 6.36
N GLY A 272 19.33 8.88 5.42
CA GLY A 272 18.64 7.84 4.63
C GLY A 272 17.94 6.77 5.45
N LEU A 273 17.40 7.16 6.61
CA LEU A 273 16.64 6.29 7.50
C LEU A 273 15.57 5.52 6.71
N THR A 274 15.68 4.19 6.78
CA THR A 274 14.61 3.24 6.45
C THR A 274 14.52 2.26 7.62
N ALA A 275 13.32 1.85 8.03
CA ALA A 275 13.15 1.01 9.21
C ALA A 275 12.07 -0.06 9.03
N LEU A 276 12.30 -1.22 9.66
CA LEU A 276 11.37 -2.33 9.73
C LEU A 276 11.11 -2.71 11.20
N ILE A 277 9.92 -2.34 11.68
CA ILE A 277 9.51 -2.53 13.07
C ILE A 277 9.06 -3.97 13.29
N HIS A 278 9.53 -4.59 14.37
CA HIS A 278 9.11 -5.94 14.74
C HIS A 278 7.61 -5.98 15.11
N PRO A 279 6.85 -7.05 14.79
CA PRO A 279 5.41 -7.13 15.05
C PRO A 279 4.97 -6.97 16.51
N ASN A 280 5.88 -7.08 17.47
CA ASN A 280 5.63 -6.84 18.90
C ASN A 280 6.01 -5.41 19.35
N ALA A 281 6.49 -4.56 18.44
CA ALA A 281 6.97 -3.20 18.68
C ALA A 281 8.03 -3.07 19.80
N SER A 282 8.83 -4.12 20.07
CA SER A 282 9.90 -4.06 21.08
C SER A 282 11.27 -3.71 20.50
N GLN A 283 11.45 -3.90 19.20
CA GLN A 283 12.69 -3.66 18.47
C GLN A 283 12.40 -3.36 16.99
N PHE A 284 13.37 -2.80 16.29
CA PHE A 284 13.31 -2.62 14.84
C PHE A 284 14.70 -2.72 14.21
N VAL A 285 14.75 -3.12 12.95
CA VAL A 285 15.96 -3.01 12.14
C VAL A 285 15.89 -1.69 11.39
N PHE A 286 16.99 -0.95 11.31
CA PHE A 286 17.07 0.28 10.53
C PHE A 286 18.37 0.36 9.74
N ALA A 287 18.31 1.04 8.60
CA ALA A 287 19.47 1.38 7.81
C ALA A 287 19.88 2.83 7.98
N GLU A 288 21.18 3.07 7.86
CA GLU A 288 21.81 4.39 7.84
C GLU A 288 22.72 4.48 6.62
N SER A 289 22.47 5.46 5.75
CA SER A 289 23.24 5.66 4.53
C SER A 289 24.71 5.95 4.81
N ARG A 290 25.58 5.43 3.94
CA ARG A 290 27.01 5.73 3.89
C ARG A 290 27.40 6.23 2.51
N ASP A 291 27.40 7.54 2.28
CA ASP A 291 27.84 8.17 1.02
C ASP A 291 27.50 7.31 -0.23
N LYS A 292 28.47 7.02 -1.10
CA LYS A 292 28.34 6.10 -2.24
C LYS A 292 28.65 4.64 -1.92
N SER A 293 28.86 4.32 -0.65
CA SER A 293 29.30 3.00 -0.16
C SER A 293 28.17 2.12 0.38
N GLY A 294 26.91 2.44 0.04
CA GLY A 294 25.74 1.70 0.52
C GLY A 294 25.21 2.25 1.83
N PHE A 295 24.97 1.36 2.81
CA PHE A 295 24.40 1.70 4.10
C PHE A 295 24.85 0.71 5.18
N ASN A 296 24.83 1.14 6.44
CA ASN A 296 24.87 0.26 7.59
C ASN A 296 23.49 -0.30 7.89
N LEU A 297 23.45 -1.48 8.49
CA LEU A 297 22.25 -2.06 9.06
C LEU A 297 22.43 -2.29 10.55
N PHE A 298 21.41 -1.94 11.33
CA PHE A 298 21.44 -2.03 12.79
C PHE A 298 20.15 -2.63 13.33
N LEU A 299 20.25 -3.31 14.47
CA LEU A 299 19.13 -3.67 15.33
C LEU A 299 19.03 -2.66 16.48
N TYR A 300 17.85 -2.06 16.67
CA TYR A 300 17.55 -1.18 17.80
C TYR A 300 16.57 -1.84 18.76
N THR A 301 16.88 -1.84 20.07
CA THR A 301 15.97 -2.33 21.12
C THR A 301 15.30 -1.15 21.80
N ILE A 302 13.97 -1.01 21.66
CA ILE A 302 13.24 0.21 22.07
C ILE A 302 13.32 0.48 23.57
N LYS A 303 13.24 -0.58 24.39
CA LYS A 303 13.20 -0.44 25.85
C LYS A 303 14.52 0.06 26.44
N THR A 304 15.65 -0.41 25.89
CA THR A 304 16.99 -0.13 26.43
C THR A 304 17.70 0.98 25.68
N GLY A 305 17.34 1.21 24.42
CA GLY A 305 18.06 2.13 23.53
C GLY A 305 19.29 1.51 22.87
N ASP A 306 19.51 0.20 23.04
CA ASP A 306 20.70 -0.48 22.50
C ASP A 306 20.67 -0.51 20.97
N ILE A 307 21.80 -0.16 20.35
CA ILE A 307 22.05 -0.26 18.91
C ILE A 307 23.11 -1.35 18.69
N THR A 308 22.78 -2.37 17.91
CA THR A 308 23.70 -3.46 17.55
C THR A 308 23.91 -3.49 16.04
N PRO A 309 25.16 -3.37 15.53
CA PRO A 309 25.42 -3.51 14.10
C PRO A 309 25.13 -4.93 13.63
N LEU A 310 24.54 -5.06 12.44
CA LEU A 310 24.31 -6.34 11.78
C LEU A 310 25.41 -6.57 10.72
N SER A 311 25.83 -7.83 10.56
CA SER A 311 26.94 -8.22 9.68
C SER A 311 26.56 -8.30 8.19
N PHE A 312 25.29 -8.06 7.86
CA PHE A 312 24.75 -8.12 6.50
C PHE A 312 24.12 -6.78 6.13
N GLN A 313 24.08 -6.48 4.83
CA GLN A 313 23.58 -5.19 4.33
C GLN A 313 22.45 -5.44 3.34
N VAL A 314 21.22 -5.17 3.77
CA VAL A 314 20.00 -5.29 2.97
C VAL A 314 19.03 -4.17 3.37
N PRO A 315 18.33 -3.52 2.42
CA PRO A 315 17.35 -2.51 2.79
C PRO A 315 16.28 -3.13 3.69
N PRO A 316 15.90 -2.49 4.81
CA PRO A 316 14.83 -2.96 5.68
C PRO A 316 13.51 -3.24 4.95
N THR A 317 13.24 -2.50 3.86
CA THR A 317 12.07 -2.69 2.98
C THR A 317 12.08 -4.00 2.18
N SER A 318 13.25 -4.61 2.02
CA SER A 318 13.42 -5.91 1.34
C SER A 318 13.42 -7.08 2.35
N CYS A 319 13.01 -6.82 3.58
CA CYS A 319 12.96 -7.78 4.67
C CYS A 319 11.58 -7.84 5.33
N MET A 320 11.40 -8.87 6.13
CA MET A 320 10.22 -9.06 6.95
C MET A 320 10.51 -9.96 8.16
N TRP A 321 9.81 -9.69 9.27
CA TRP A 321 9.97 -10.47 10.49
C TRP A 321 9.15 -11.75 10.47
N SER A 322 9.73 -12.81 11.02
CA SER A 322 8.95 -13.96 11.48
C SER A 322 8.03 -13.52 12.63
N LYS A 323 6.80 -13.99 12.58
CA LYS A 323 5.77 -13.93 13.63
C LYS A 323 5.84 -15.14 14.57
N LYS A 324 6.47 -16.25 14.15
CA LYS A 324 6.57 -17.49 14.95
C LYS A 324 7.90 -17.66 15.66
N ILE A 325 9.01 -17.27 15.04
CA ILE A 325 10.36 -17.45 15.55
C ILE A 325 10.90 -16.08 15.96
N ALA A 326 11.13 -15.90 17.25
CA ALA A 326 11.66 -14.65 17.78
C ALA A 326 13.01 -14.31 17.11
N ASN A 327 13.21 -13.01 16.83
CA ASN A 327 14.45 -12.47 16.25
C ASN A 327 14.81 -13.02 14.86
N THR A 328 13.90 -13.71 14.18
CA THR A 328 14.14 -14.21 12.83
C THR A 328 13.65 -13.22 11.78
N LEU A 329 14.53 -12.90 10.84
CA LEU A 329 14.30 -11.98 9.74
C LEU A 329 14.48 -12.72 8.41
N TYR A 330 13.50 -12.63 7.52
CA TYR A 330 13.60 -13.11 6.15
C TYR A 330 13.87 -11.93 5.22
N CYS A 331 14.87 -12.04 4.36
CA CYS A 331 15.31 -10.93 3.51
C CYS A 331 15.64 -11.37 2.09
N SER A 332 15.35 -10.50 1.14
CA SER A 332 15.87 -10.54 -0.22
C SER A 332 17.22 -9.82 -0.26
N VAL A 333 18.31 -10.58 -0.27
CA VAL A 333 19.67 -10.06 -0.12
C VAL A 333 20.44 -10.19 -1.43
N PRO A 334 21.04 -9.11 -1.94
CA PRO A 334 21.90 -9.18 -3.12
C PRO A 334 23.24 -9.85 -2.80
N ASP A 335 23.90 -10.43 -3.81
CA ASP A 335 25.25 -11.01 -3.65
C ASP A 335 26.28 -9.95 -3.26
N ALA A 336 26.11 -8.72 -3.74
CA ALA A 336 26.89 -7.56 -3.37
C ALA A 336 26.01 -6.30 -3.51
N LEU A 337 26.21 -5.33 -2.62
CA LEU A 337 25.58 -4.01 -2.77
C LEU A 337 26.32 -3.21 -3.85
N PRO A 338 25.60 -2.66 -4.85
CA PRO A 338 26.18 -1.72 -5.80
C PRO A 338 26.73 -0.46 -5.10
N THR A 339 27.77 0.14 -5.67
CA THR A 339 28.26 1.46 -5.26
C THR A 339 27.27 2.53 -5.70
N ALA A 340 26.39 2.96 -4.80
CA ALA A 340 25.36 3.96 -5.07
C ALA A 340 24.93 4.70 -3.80
N GLU A 341 24.18 5.79 -3.96
CA GLU A 341 23.56 6.51 -2.85
C GLU A 341 22.23 5.85 -2.49
N PHE A 342 22.21 5.10 -1.39
CA PHE A 342 20.99 4.47 -0.89
C PHE A 342 20.28 5.38 0.13
N PRO A 343 18.94 5.35 0.20
CA PRO A 343 18.03 4.57 -0.66
C PRO A 343 17.69 5.24 -2.01
N ASP A 344 18.19 6.44 -2.29
CA ASP A 344 17.78 7.31 -3.40
C ASP A 344 17.91 6.65 -4.78
N SER A 345 19.08 6.08 -5.11
CA SER A 345 19.30 5.38 -6.37
C SER A 345 18.44 4.13 -6.51
N TRP A 346 18.11 3.46 -5.40
CA TRP A 346 17.19 2.32 -5.42
C TRP A 346 15.75 2.77 -5.65
N TYR A 347 15.30 3.86 -5.01
CA TYR A 347 13.98 4.45 -5.24
C TYR A 347 13.79 4.95 -6.68
N ARG A 348 14.84 5.48 -7.31
CA ARG A 348 14.80 5.87 -8.72
C ARG A 348 14.93 4.70 -9.70
N GLY A 349 15.15 3.48 -9.21
CA GLY A 349 15.32 2.29 -10.05
C GLY A 349 16.65 2.26 -10.81
N GLU A 350 17.63 3.08 -10.44
CA GLU A 350 18.95 3.15 -11.09
C GLU A 350 19.81 1.91 -10.78
N VAL A 351 19.50 1.24 -9.67
CA VAL A 351 20.13 -0.01 -9.26
C VAL A 351 19.12 -1.16 -9.27
N SER A 352 19.52 -2.25 -9.92
CA SER A 352 18.84 -3.54 -9.89
C SER A 352 19.83 -4.60 -9.45
N THR A 353 19.37 -5.54 -8.64
CA THR A 353 20.21 -6.62 -8.11
C THR A 353 19.51 -7.96 -8.29
N GLU A 354 20.30 -9.01 -8.48
CA GLU A 354 19.79 -10.37 -8.31
C GLU A 354 19.93 -10.75 -6.83
N THR A 355 18.86 -11.28 -6.24
CA THR A 355 18.82 -11.54 -4.80
C THR A 355 18.59 -13.01 -4.48
N LYS A 356 19.07 -13.40 -3.30
CA LYS A 356 18.76 -14.66 -2.64
C LYS A 356 17.79 -14.40 -1.51
N ILE A 357 16.97 -15.39 -1.15
CA ILE A 357 16.16 -15.30 0.07
C ILE A 357 16.97 -15.92 1.21
N TRP A 358 17.22 -15.11 2.22
CA TRP A 358 17.95 -15.49 3.43
C TRP A 358 17.04 -15.48 4.65
N LYS A 359 17.41 -16.29 5.63
CA LYS A 359 16.93 -16.26 7.01
C LYS A 359 18.08 -15.80 7.89
N PHE A 360 17.84 -14.83 8.78
CA PHE A 360 18.81 -14.36 9.76
C PHE A 360 18.22 -14.43 11.16
N ASN A 361 19.02 -14.85 12.14
CA ASN A 361 18.76 -14.57 13.53
C ASN A 361 19.52 -13.29 13.92
N VAL A 362 18.81 -12.19 14.16
CA VAL A 362 19.42 -10.87 14.41
C VAL A 362 20.12 -10.77 15.78
N LYS A 363 19.99 -11.76 16.66
CA LYS A 363 20.66 -11.80 17.97
C LYS A 363 21.91 -12.67 17.95
N THR A 364 21.85 -13.85 17.33
CA THR A 364 23.00 -14.78 17.27
C THR A 364 23.91 -14.51 16.08
N GLY A 365 23.40 -13.89 15.01
CA GLY A 365 24.10 -13.70 13.75
C GLY A 365 24.06 -14.93 12.83
N GLU A 366 23.38 -16.01 13.24
CA GLU A 366 23.19 -17.19 12.39
C GLU A 366 22.38 -16.83 11.13
N SER A 367 22.78 -17.42 10.00
CA SER A 367 22.20 -17.10 8.70
C SER A 367 22.11 -18.33 7.80
N ASP A 368 20.96 -18.53 7.16
CA ASP A 368 20.70 -19.60 6.21
C ASP A 368 20.22 -19.05 4.86
N ILE A 369 20.73 -19.61 3.76
CA ILE A 369 20.18 -19.37 2.42
C ILE A 369 18.99 -20.30 2.24
N LEU A 370 17.79 -19.73 2.12
CA LEU A 370 16.57 -20.51 1.87
C LEU A 370 16.35 -20.75 0.38
N TRP A 371 16.71 -19.77 -0.44
CA TRP A 371 16.53 -19.81 -1.88
C TRP A 371 17.62 -19.06 -2.64
N ASN A 372 18.11 -19.69 -3.70
CA ASN A 372 19.02 -19.09 -4.66
C ASN A 372 18.50 -19.31 -6.09
N PRO A 373 17.96 -18.28 -6.76
CA PRO A 373 17.37 -18.44 -8.09
C PRO A 373 18.40 -18.90 -9.14
N ARG A 374 19.69 -18.58 -8.98
CA ARG A 374 20.76 -19.00 -9.92
C ARG A 374 20.92 -20.52 -9.98
N LEU A 375 20.65 -21.22 -8.88
CA LEU A 375 20.86 -22.67 -8.77
C LEU A 375 19.61 -23.49 -9.11
N ALA A 376 18.45 -22.84 -9.15
CA ALA A 376 17.17 -23.54 -9.17
C ALA A 376 16.30 -23.21 -10.39
N GLY A 377 16.90 -22.61 -11.44
CA GLY A 377 16.20 -22.27 -12.68
C GLY A 377 15.09 -21.22 -12.52
N GLY A 378 15.07 -20.50 -11.39
CA GLY A 378 14.09 -19.46 -11.11
C GLY A 378 14.37 -18.16 -11.86
N THR A 379 13.43 -17.23 -11.80
CA THR A 379 13.62 -15.87 -12.32
C THR A 379 14.77 -15.19 -11.60
N ARG A 380 15.71 -14.65 -12.39
CA ARG A 380 16.84 -13.87 -11.88
C ARG A 380 16.33 -12.47 -11.60
N GLY A 381 16.29 -12.06 -10.35
CA GLY A 381 15.75 -10.76 -9.99
C GLY A 381 15.73 -10.46 -8.49
N GLU A 382 15.25 -9.27 -8.18
CA GLU A 382 15.08 -8.77 -6.82
C GLU A 382 13.68 -9.14 -6.33
N ALA A 383 13.58 -9.75 -5.14
CA ALA A 383 12.29 -10.10 -4.55
C ALA A 383 11.78 -8.95 -3.68
N LEU A 384 10.61 -8.43 -4.04
CA LEU A 384 9.93 -7.33 -3.34
C LEU A 384 8.68 -7.83 -2.63
N SER A 385 8.18 -7.02 -1.70
CA SER A 385 6.88 -7.23 -1.04
C SER A 385 6.76 -8.61 -0.38
N LEU A 386 7.81 -9.04 0.32
CA LEU A 386 7.84 -10.33 1.01
C LEU A 386 6.64 -10.44 1.97
N ASN A 387 5.89 -11.54 1.90
CA ASN A 387 4.80 -11.83 2.83
C ASN A 387 4.77 -13.33 3.22
N LEU A 388 4.44 -13.65 4.46
CA LEU A 388 4.36 -15.04 4.97
C LEU A 388 2.91 -15.44 5.14
N ASP A 389 2.61 -16.71 4.89
CA ASP A 389 1.36 -17.29 5.35
C ASP A 389 1.30 -17.37 6.88
N SER A 390 0.11 -17.63 7.42
CA SER A 390 -0.09 -17.78 8.87
C SER A 390 0.65 -19.00 9.43
N GLY A 391 0.95 -19.99 8.58
CA GLY A 391 1.78 -21.15 8.90
C GLY A 391 3.29 -20.85 8.95
N GLU A 392 3.77 -19.78 8.32
CA GLU A 392 5.19 -19.59 7.96
C GLU A 392 5.81 -20.80 7.26
N THR A 393 4.99 -21.46 6.44
CA THR A 393 5.41 -22.57 5.57
C THR A 393 5.66 -22.09 4.14
N LEU A 394 5.12 -20.92 3.80
CA LEU A 394 5.22 -20.29 2.50
C LEU A 394 5.59 -18.82 2.64
N LEU A 395 6.59 -18.40 1.86
CA LEU A 395 6.95 -17.01 1.64
C LEU A 395 6.55 -16.60 0.23
N PHE A 396 5.85 -15.48 0.09
CA PHE A 396 5.38 -14.94 -1.17
C PHE A 396 6.11 -13.64 -1.47
N TYR A 397 6.37 -13.37 -2.74
CA TYR A 397 7.05 -12.16 -3.18
C TYR A 397 6.69 -11.80 -4.61
N ILE A 398 6.86 -10.52 -4.97
CA ILE A 398 6.79 -10.06 -6.35
C ILE A 398 8.22 -9.90 -6.86
N GLU A 399 8.55 -10.49 -8.01
CA GLU A 399 9.86 -10.27 -8.63
C GLU A 399 9.87 -8.89 -9.32
N LYS A 400 10.86 -8.05 -9.02
CA LYS A 400 10.90 -6.63 -9.39
C LYS A 400 10.81 -6.38 -10.91
N SER A 401 11.49 -7.18 -11.72
CA SER A 401 11.68 -6.95 -13.16
C SER A 401 10.46 -7.36 -13.97
N SER A 402 9.95 -8.56 -13.71
CA SER A 402 8.79 -9.16 -14.39
C SER A 402 7.47 -8.81 -13.71
N GLN A 403 7.50 -8.35 -12.46
CA GLN A 403 6.33 -8.08 -11.61
C GLN A 403 5.43 -9.30 -11.41
N THR A 404 5.96 -10.50 -11.63
CA THR A 404 5.24 -11.77 -11.43
C THR A 404 5.21 -12.13 -9.94
N LEU A 405 4.14 -12.83 -9.52
CA LEU A 405 3.98 -13.26 -8.13
C LEU A 405 4.50 -14.68 -7.95
N TRP A 406 5.32 -14.86 -6.93
CA TRP A 406 5.96 -16.12 -6.59
C TRP A 406 5.61 -16.57 -5.18
N SER A 407 5.74 -17.87 -4.96
CA SER A 407 5.69 -18.50 -3.64
C SER A 407 6.91 -19.41 -3.47
N LEU A 408 7.43 -19.47 -2.25
CA LEU A 408 8.59 -20.25 -1.84
C LEU A 408 8.19 -21.08 -0.62
N ARG A 409 8.31 -22.39 -0.73
CA ARG A 409 8.17 -23.29 0.42
C ARG A 409 9.38 -23.18 1.33
N LEU A 410 9.09 -22.83 2.57
CA LEU A 410 10.03 -22.90 3.67
C LEU A 410 9.99 -24.35 4.18
N THR A 411 10.98 -25.17 3.81
CA THR A 411 11.10 -26.53 4.35
C THR A 411 11.44 -26.47 5.83
N ASP A 412 10.97 -27.49 6.58
CA ASP A 412 10.95 -27.58 8.03
C ASP A 412 12.15 -26.92 8.75
N LEU A 413 11.77 -26.07 9.70
CA LEU A 413 12.60 -25.50 10.75
C LEU A 413 13.07 -26.55 11.75
#